data_AF-A0A2R6B822-F1
#
_entry.id   AF-A0A2R6B822-F1
#
_cell.length_a   1.000
_cell.length_b   1.000
_cell.length_c   1.000
_cell.angle_alpha   90.00
_cell.angle_beta   90.00
_cell.angle_gamma   90.00
#
_symmetry.space_group_name_H-M   'P 1'
#
loop_
_entity.id
_entity.type
_entity.pdbx_description
1 polymer ?
#
loop_
_entity_poly.entity_id
_entity_poly.type
_entity_poly.pdbx_seq_one_letter_code
_entity_poly.pdbx_strand_id
1 'polypeptide(L)'
;MLEPFLWMAAIGMSLLSAYTLAYISDTDRALEVYLAIFVLGMMAAMLGGGLIYLAHPGVPSIETAIWLNMGVMGFLTVPIIRVLVKTALERGELTLYVYTIPYRYLWLTRILVIGLVLFNELLMGWAFIAITQGVSIFGVGGGSLIRAFSAIVSSDWFVFIMAVEMAFSAYLIRNLIPKSFLLVVLFQTATMIFSPTAIGATYWREISIVADGLVMAGFMAYVFLKLYRGAPLNRNFISYLYTLVVIYVFMMIGILVWVATKSELLFSLSLFAQMVLYFRVELEPSTLTAREKRSWLLDAKWSFQ
;
A
#
# COMPACT_ATOMS: atom_id res chain seq x y z
N MET A 1 28.91 1.17 0.87
CA MET A 1 28.98 -0.31 1.03
C MET A 1 27.72 -0.90 1.68
N LEU A 2 26.96 -0.17 2.50
CA LEU A 2 25.72 -0.70 3.13
C LEU A 2 24.47 -0.65 2.24
N GLU A 3 24.46 0.20 1.21
CA GLU A 3 23.29 0.44 0.36
C GLU A 3 22.72 -0.81 -0.33
N PRO A 4 23.52 -1.75 -0.90
CA PRO A 4 22.97 -2.99 -1.46
C PRO A 4 22.26 -3.86 -0.42
N PHE A 5 22.74 -3.87 0.83
CA PHE A 5 22.12 -4.62 1.92
C PHE A 5 20.77 -4.01 2.33
N LEU A 6 20.68 -2.67 2.33
CA LEU A 6 19.42 -1.97 2.58
C LEU A 6 18.38 -2.31 1.51
N TRP A 7 18.76 -2.28 0.22
CA TRP A 7 17.87 -2.70 -0.87
C TRP A 7 17.41 -4.16 -0.75
N MET A 8 18.30 -5.09 -0.41
CA MET A 8 17.92 -6.49 -0.17
C MET A 8 16.95 -6.64 1.00
N ALA A 9 17.18 -5.93 2.10
CA ALA A 9 16.28 -5.93 3.25
C ALA A 9 14.91 -5.34 2.89
N ALA A 10 14.90 -4.23 2.16
CA ALA A 10 13.69 -3.55 1.70
C ALA A 10 12.81 -4.45 0.82
N ILE A 11 13.43 -5.12 -0.17
CA ILE A 11 12.74 -6.08 -1.05
C ILE A 11 12.23 -7.29 -0.25
N GLY A 12 13.03 -7.80 0.70
CA GLY A 12 12.60 -8.88 1.57
C GLY A 12 11.37 -8.51 2.40
N MET A 13 11.33 -7.29 2.93
CA MET A 13 10.20 -6.78 3.72
C MET A 13 8.96 -6.56 2.85
N SER A 14 9.10 -5.98 1.66
CA SER A 14 7.96 -5.80 0.75
C SER A 14 7.38 -7.12 0.27
N LEU A 15 8.21 -8.14 0.05
CA LEU A 15 7.75 -9.49 -0.22
C LEU A 15 6.93 -10.05 0.95
N LEU A 16 7.40 -9.90 2.18
CA LEU A 16 6.66 -10.34 3.37
C LEU A 16 5.32 -9.61 3.53
N SER A 17 5.29 -8.29 3.30
CA SER A 17 4.05 -7.50 3.28
C SER A 17 3.09 -8.00 2.21
N ALA A 18 3.57 -8.18 0.96
CA ALA A 18 2.77 -8.67 -0.16
C ALA A 18 2.20 -10.08 0.10
N TYR A 19 3.01 -10.99 0.65
CA TYR A 19 2.53 -12.32 1.04
C TYR A 19 1.49 -12.25 2.16
N THR A 20 1.70 -11.39 3.15
CA THR A 20 0.76 -11.21 4.27
C THR A 20 -0.58 -10.68 3.77
N LEU A 21 -0.57 -9.70 2.86
CA LEU A 21 -1.78 -9.14 2.25
C LEU A 21 -2.50 -10.14 1.34
N ALA A 22 -1.76 -10.86 0.49
CA ALA A 22 -2.32 -11.90 -0.34
C ALA A 22 -2.92 -13.05 0.49
N TYR A 23 -2.35 -13.35 1.66
CA TYR A 23 -2.86 -14.39 2.56
C TYR A 23 -4.22 -14.03 3.17
N ILE A 24 -4.50 -12.75 3.43
CA ILE A 24 -5.77 -12.28 4.00
C ILE A 24 -6.74 -11.71 2.96
N SER A 25 -6.34 -11.74 1.68
CA SER A 25 -7.17 -11.27 0.57
C SER A 25 -8.46 -12.10 0.51
N ASP A 26 -9.60 -11.43 0.62
CA ASP A 26 -10.93 -12.05 0.58
C ASP A 26 -11.23 -13.04 1.72
N THR A 27 -10.50 -12.92 2.82
CA THR A 27 -10.67 -13.74 4.03
C THR A 27 -11.49 -13.02 5.09
N ASP A 28 -12.41 -13.74 5.74
CA ASP A 28 -13.19 -13.28 6.90
C ASP A 28 -12.81 -14.02 8.21
N ARG A 29 -11.89 -14.97 8.14
CA ARG A 29 -11.40 -15.75 9.29
C ARG A 29 -10.60 -14.88 10.24
N ALA A 30 -11.04 -14.85 11.49
CA ALA A 30 -10.47 -13.98 12.51
C ALA A 30 -9.00 -14.29 12.80
N LEU A 31 -8.63 -15.57 12.85
CA LEU A 31 -7.25 -15.96 13.16
C LEU A 31 -6.28 -15.51 12.07
N GLU A 32 -6.65 -15.68 10.79
CA GLU A 32 -5.80 -15.28 9.65
C GLU A 32 -5.59 -13.76 9.63
N VAL A 33 -6.66 -12.99 9.86
CA VAL A 33 -6.59 -11.53 9.97
C VAL A 33 -5.76 -11.06 11.17
N TYR A 34 -5.93 -11.67 12.35
CA TYR A 34 -5.14 -11.30 13.53
C TYR A 34 -3.67 -11.71 13.40
N LEU A 35 -3.37 -12.83 12.74
CA LEU A 35 -1.99 -13.20 12.41
C LEU A 35 -1.35 -12.18 11.47
N ALA A 36 -2.07 -11.71 10.46
CA ALA A 36 -1.57 -10.66 9.58
C ALA A 36 -1.32 -9.34 10.31
N ILE A 37 -2.27 -8.89 11.15
CA ILE A 37 -2.10 -7.70 12.00
C ILE A 37 -0.89 -7.87 12.94
N PHE A 38 -0.69 -9.07 13.49
CA PHE A 38 0.45 -9.39 14.33
C PHE A 38 1.77 -9.28 13.56
N VAL A 39 1.88 -9.91 12.38
CA VAL A 39 3.08 -9.83 11.53
C VAL A 39 3.37 -8.39 11.14
N LEU A 40 2.38 -7.65 10.61
CA LEU A 40 2.55 -6.25 10.21
C LEU A 40 2.91 -5.35 11.39
N GLY A 41 2.33 -5.59 12.57
CA GLY A 41 2.64 -4.84 13.78
C GLY A 41 4.04 -5.15 14.33
N MET A 42 4.53 -6.39 14.21
CA MET A 42 5.91 -6.73 14.53
C MET A 42 6.90 -6.03 13.59
N MET A 43 6.61 -5.99 12.29
CA MET A 43 7.42 -5.25 11.32
C MET A 43 7.48 -3.76 11.69
N ALA A 44 6.36 -3.16 12.10
CA ALA A 44 6.27 -1.77 12.53
C ALA A 44 7.12 -1.51 13.79
N ALA A 45 7.03 -2.40 14.77
CA ALA A 45 7.78 -2.29 16.02
C ALA A 45 9.29 -2.43 15.78
N MET A 46 9.72 -3.33 14.89
CA MET A 46 11.12 -3.51 14.55
C MET A 46 11.70 -2.25 13.89
N LEU A 47 11.00 -1.69 12.90
CA LEU A 47 11.41 -0.45 12.22
C LEU A 47 11.34 0.76 13.16
N GLY A 48 10.30 0.85 13.99
CA GLY A 48 10.15 1.87 15.02
C GLY A 48 11.28 1.82 16.06
N GLY A 49 11.64 0.64 16.53
CA GLY A 49 12.80 0.43 17.41
C GLY A 49 14.12 0.84 16.74
N GLY A 50 14.28 0.53 15.45
CA GLY A 50 15.41 1.00 14.65
C GLY A 50 15.47 2.54 14.58
N LEU A 51 14.34 3.21 14.35
CA LEU A 51 14.26 4.66 14.34
C LEU A 51 14.59 5.29 15.70
N ILE A 52 14.16 4.68 16.81
CA ILE A 52 14.53 5.13 18.17
C ILE A 52 16.05 5.06 18.36
N TYR A 53 16.68 3.98 17.91
CA TYR A 53 18.13 3.85 17.97
C TYR A 53 18.84 4.91 17.11
N LEU A 54 18.34 5.17 15.89
CA LEU A 54 18.87 6.22 15.01
C LEU A 54 18.66 7.64 15.58
N ALA A 55 17.61 7.85 16.39
CA ALA A 55 17.35 9.13 17.05
C ALA A 55 18.39 9.42 18.14
N HIS A 56 18.69 8.42 18.96
CA HIS A 56 19.54 8.55 20.13
C HIS A 56 20.46 7.32 20.25
N PRO A 57 21.58 7.26 19.50
CA PRO A 57 22.45 6.09 19.52
C PRO A 57 23.01 5.83 20.93
N GLY A 58 22.78 4.64 21.47
CA GLY A 58 23.28 4.25 22.79
C GLY A 58 22.58 3.03 23.39
N VAL A 59 23.09 2.53 24.52
CA VAL A 59 22.45 1.44 25.27
C VAL A 59 21.00 1.77 25.68
N PRO A 60 20.68 2.99 26.17
CA PRO A 60 19.32 3.32 26.56
C PRO A 60 18.29 3.23 25.42
N SER A 61 18.67 3.52 24.17
CA SER A 61 17.75 3.40 23.03
C SER A 61 17.53 1.97 22.58
N ILE A 62 18.51 1.10 22.78
CA ILE A 62 18.35 -0.35 22.57
C ILE A 62 17.36 -0.91 23.59
N GLU A 63 17.48 -0.52 24.86
CA GLU A 63 16.54 -0.93 25.91
C GLU A 63 15.11 -0.47 25.60
N THR A 64 14.92 0.79 25.22
CA THR A 64 13.58 1.29 24.84
C THR A 64 13.03 0.61 23.60
N ALA A 65 13.86 0.30 22.60
CA ALA A 65 13.48 -0.48 21.44
C ALA A 65 13.05 -1.92 21.81
N ILE A 66 13.75 -2.58 22.74
CA ILE A 66 13.36 -3.90 23.25
C ILE A 66 12.00 -3.82 23.96
N TRP A 67 11.82 -2.84 24.85
CA TRP A 67 10.54 -2.64 25.54
C TRP A 67 9.38 -2.38 24.58
N LEU A 68 9.60 -1.55 23.55
CA LEU A 68 8.61 -1.30 22.50
C LEU A 68 8.23 -2.61 21.79
N ASN A 69 9.22 -3.37 21.34
CA ASN A 69 9.01 -4.64 20.63
C ASN A 69 8.27 -5.66 21.50
N MET A 70 8.69 -5.85 22.75
CA MET A 70 8.03 -6.74 23.70
C MET A 70 6.59 -6.30 24.00
N GLY A 71 6.37 -5.00 24.18
CA GLY A 71 5.05 -4.44 24.43
C GLY A 71 4.08 -4.65 23.26
N VAL A 72 4.53 -4.36 22.04
CA VAL A 72 3.74 -4.55 20.82
C VAL A 72 3.44 -6.04 20.59
N MET A 73 4.45 -6.92 20.68
CA MET A 73 4.25 -8.36 20.56
C MET A 73 3.27 -8.89 21.62
N GLY A 74 3.46 -8.51 22.88
CA GLY A 74 2.58 -8.92 23.98
C GLY A 74 1.13 -8.50 23.74
N PHE A 75 0.91 -7.24 23.34
CA PHE A 75 -0.42 -6.70 23.07
C PHE A 75 -1.08 -7.37 21.86
N LEU A 76 -0.37 -7.53 20.74
CA LEU A 76 -0.91 -8.10 19.51
C LEU A 76 -1.13 -9.63 19.59
N THR A 77 -0.49 -10.31 20.54
CA THR A 77 -0.72 -11.74 20.79
C THR A 77 -2.06 -12.00 21.52
N VAL A 78 -2.55 -11.03 22.31
CA VAL A 78 -3.82 -11.15 23.05
C VAL A 78 -5.01 -11.56 22.18
N PRO A 79 -5.32 -10.91 21.03
CA PRO A 79 -6.44 -11.31 20.18
C PRO A 79 -6.27 -12.72 19.61
N ILE A 80 -5.04 -13.13 19.28
CA ILE A 80 -4.74 -14.49 18.79
C ILE A 80 -5.07 -15.53 19.87
N ILE A 81 -4.55 -15.33 21.09
CA ILE A 81 -4.82 -16.22 22.22
C ILE A 81 -6.32 -16.30 22.49
N ARG A 82 -7.04 -15.16 22.47
CA ARG A 82 -8.50 -15.13 22.68
C ARG A 82 -9.25 -15.99 21.67
N VAL A 83 -8.88 -15.90 20.38
CA VAL A 83 -9.50 -16.74 19.33
C VAL A 83 -9.15 -18.21 19.52
N LEU A 84 -7.90 -18.54 19.85
CA LEU A 84 -7.47 -19.92 20.07
C LEU A 84 -8.16 -20.55 21.29
N VAL A 85 -8.20 -19.85 22.43
CA VAL A 85 -8.88 -20.30 23.66
C VAL A 85 -10.37 -20.51 23.40
N LYS A 86 -11.03 -19.57 22.73
CA LYS A 86 -12.45 -19.71 22.40
C LYS A 86 -12.71 -20.91 21.51
N THR A 87 -11.85 -21.13 20.51
CA THR A 87 -11.94 -22.27 19.59
C THR A 87 -11.74 -23.60 20.33
N ALA A 88 -10.79 -23.66 21.27
CA ALA A 88 -10.52 -24.84 22.09
C ALA A 88 -11.69 -25.16 23.06
N LEU A 89 -12.28 -24.14 23.69
CA LEU A 89 -13.39 -24.30 24.64
C LEU A 89 -14.70 -24.71 23.96
N GLU A 90 -14.99 -24.24 22.75
CA GLU A 90 -16.28 -24.45 22.10
C GLU A 90 -16.40 -25.81 21.38
N ARG A 91 -15.30 -26.46 20.95
CA ARG A 91 -15.41 -27.67 20.11
C ARG A 91 -14.46 -28.84 20.38
N GLY A 92 -13.45 -28.74 21.24
CA GLY A 92 -12.53 -29.86 21.53
C GLY A 92 -11.65 -30.32 20.35
N GLU A 93 -12.02 -30.03 19.10
CA GLU A 93 -11.23 -30.19 17.89
C GLU A 93 -10.78 -28.82 17.37
N LEU A 94 -9.47 -28.66 17.18
CA LEU A 94 -8.82 -27.48 16.59
C LEU A 94 -9.13 -27.33 15.08
N THR A 95 -10.40 -27.35 14.71
CA THR A 95 -10.79 -26.99 13.35
C THR A 95 -10.66 -25.47 13.20
N LEU A 96 -9.56 -25.03 12.58
CA LEU A 96 -9.16 -23.64 12.28
C LEU A 96 -10.22 -22.78 11.54
N TYR A 97 -11.38 -23.33 11.21
CA TYR A 97 -12.33 -22.79 10.23
C TYR A 97 -13.56 -22.08 10.83
N VAL A 98 -13.70 -21.99 12.15
CA VAL A 98 -15.03 -21.74 12.75
C VAL A 98 -15.28 -20.28 13.13
N TYR A 99 -14.25 -19.48 13.43
CA TYR A 99 -14.48 -18.10 13.89
C TYR A 99 -14.25 -17.06 12.80
N THR A 100 -15.35 -16.48 12.32
CA THR A 100 -15.35 -15.37 11.36
C THR A 100 -15.55 -14.03 12.05
N ILE A 101 -14.92 -12.99 11.51
CA ILE A 101 -15.09 -11.61 11.99
C ILE A 101 -16.49 -11.15 11.60
N PRO A 102 -17.29 -10.57 12.52
CA PRO A 102 -18.59 -10.05 12.17
C PRO A 102 -18.46 -8.98 11.07
N TYR A 103 -19.35 -9.01 10.08
CA TYR A 103 -19.29 -8.12 8.91
C TYR A 103 -19.15 -6.63 9.26
N ARG A 104 -19.75 -6.20 10.39
CA ARG A 104 -19.64 -4.83 10.92
C ARG A 104 -18.21 -4.39 11.26
N TYR A 105 -17.29 -5.31 11.54
CA TYR A 105 -15.90 -5.02 11.90
C TYR A 105 -14.90 -5.33 10.77
N LEU A 106 -15.35 -5.93 9.66
CA LEU A 106 -14.48 -6.21 8.51
C LEU A 106 -13.90 -4.94 7.90
N TRP A 107 -14.69 -3.88 7.78
CA TRP A 107 -14.18 -2.61 7.24
C TRP A 107 -13.12 -1.97 8.15
N LEU A 108 -13.30 -2.04 9.49
CA LEU A 108 -12.33 -1.52 10.46
C LEU A 108 -11.01 -2.29 10.41
N THR A 109 -11.09 -3.62 10.34
CA THR A 109 -9.90 -4.48 10.27
C THR A 109 -9.15 -4.26 8.97
N ARG A 110 -9.84 -4.10 7.84
CA ARG A 110 -9.22 -3.75 6.55
C ARG A 110 -8.54 -2.38 6.58
N ILE A 111 -9.19 -1.36 7.13
CA ILE A 111 -8.56 -0.03 7.31
C ILE A 111 -7.32 -0.13 8.20
N LEU A 112 -7.38 -0.90 9.28
CA LEU A 112 -6.24 -1.12 10.17
C LEU A 112 -5.09 -1.78 9.43
N VAL A 113 -5.35 -2.82 8.63
CA VAL A 113 -4.33 -3.51 7.82
C VAL A 113 -3.69 -2.55 6.82
N ILE A 114 -4.49 -1.79 6.06
CA ILE A 114 -3.98 -0.79 5.10
C ILE A 114 -3.13 0.25 5.84
N GLY A 115 -3.62 0.73 6.98
CA GLY A 115 -2.90 1.69 7.81
C GLY A 115 -1.57 1.14 8.31
N LEU A 116 -1.51 -0.12 8.73
CA LEU A 116 -0.29 -0.77 9.19
C LEU A 116 0.74 -0.97 8.07
N VAL A 117 0.30 -1.39 6.89
CA VAL A 117 1.19 -1.52 5.72
C VAL A 117 1.78 -0.17 5.35
N LEU A 118 0.93 0.84 5.17
CA LEU A 118 1.41 2.19 4.83
C LEU A 118 2.31 2.76 5.93
N PHE A 119 2.01 2.47 7.20
CA PHE A 119 2.87 2.87 8.31
C PHE A 119 4.23 2.17 8.27
N ASN A 120 4.28 0.87 7.98
CA ASN A 120 5.55 0.15 7.80
C ASN A 120 6.41 0.76 6.70
N GLU A 121 5.80 1.04 5.55
CA GLU A 121 6.49 1.61 4.40
C GLU A 121 6.99 3.03 4.68
N LEU A 122 6.20 3.84 5.40
CA LEU A 122 6.64 5.16 5.88
C LEU A 122 7.81 5.06 6.87
N LEU A 123 7.76 4.13 7.83
CA LEU A 123 8.86 3.93 8.78
C LEU A 123 10.13 3.44 8.08
N MET A 124 9.98 2.53 7.10
CA MET A 124 11.10 2.01 6.32
C MET A 124 11.74 3.11 5.49
N GLY A 125 10.94 3.88 4.73
CA GLY A 125 11.42 5.03 3.98
C GLY A 125 12.12 6.05 4.87
N TRP A 126 11.55 6.36 6.04
CA TRP A 126 12.18 7.28 7.00
C TRP A 126 13.53 6.76 7.50
N ALA A 127 13.60 5.49 7.91
CA ALA A 127 14.82 4.88 8.42
C ALA A 127 15.93 4.87 7.35
N PHE A 128 15.58 4.50 6.11
CA PHE A 128 16.56 4.40 5.03
C PHE A 128 17.04 5.75 4.54
N ILE A 129 16.18 6.77 4.47
CA ILE A 129 16.60 8.14 4.20
C ILE A 129 17.59 8.62 5.28
N ALA A 130 17.26 8.42 6.55
CA ALA A 130 18.14 8.83 7.65
C ALA A 130 19.52 8.14 7.57
N ILE A 131 19.55 6.84 7.27
CA ILE A 131 20.80 6.07 7.14
C ILE A 131 21.61 6.52 5.91
N THR A 132 20.97 6.65 4.75
CA THR A 132 21.64 6.93 3.47
C THR A 132 22.13 8.37 3.36
N GLN A 133 21.37 9.33 3.87
CA GLN A 133 21.74 10.75 3.85
C GLN A 133 22.60 11.14 5.06
N GLY A 134 22.73 10.27 6.07
CA GLY A 134 23.47 10.55 7.30
C GLY A 134 22.88 11.71 8.12
N VAL A 135 21.59 11.99 7.94
CA VAL A 135 20.87 13.06 8.63
C VAL A 135 20.11 12.45 9.81
N SER A 136 20.03 13.18 10.93
CA SER A 136 19.19 12.75 12.06
C SER A 136 17.74 12.59 11.62
N ILE A 137 17.00 11.69 12.27
CA ILE A 137 15.58 11.47 11.93
C ILE A 137 14.73 12.76 12.03
N PHE A 138 15.12 13.70 12.89
CA PHE A 138 14.46 15.01 13.06
C PHE A 138 14.90 16.05 12.01
N GLY A 139 16.01 15.81 11.31
CA GLY A 139 16.47 16.62 10.19
C GLY A 139 15.74 16.31 8.87
N VAL A 140 15.08 15.16 8.77
CA VAL A 140 14.26 14.80 7.60
C VAL A 140 13.13 15.82 7.46
N GLY A 141 13.05 16.50 6.31
CA GLY A 141 12.07 17.56 6.06
C GLY A 141 12.34 18.90 6.77
N GLY A 142 13.52 19.09 7.37
CA GLY A 142 13.93 20.36 7.99
C GLY A 142 13.07 20.75 9.20
N GLY A 143 12.63 19.77 9.99
CA GLY A 143 11.86 19.98 11.23
C GLY A 143 10.34 20.14 11.05
N SER A 144 9.82 20.11 9.82
CA SER A 144 8.38 20.12 9.55
C SER A 144 7.86 18.73 9.21
N LEU A 145 6.87 18.24 9.95
CA LEU A 145 6.23 16.93 9.70
C LEU A 145 5.66 16.81 8.28
N ILE A 146 5.10 17.89 7.73
CA ILE A 146 4.52 17.89 6.37
C ILE A 146 5.63 17.70 5.32
N ARG A 147 6.77 18.37 5.52
CA ARG A 147 7.93 18.21 4.62
C ARG A 147 8.60 16.85 4.80
N ALA A 148 8.65 16.34 6.02
CA ALA A 148 9.15 14.99 6.30
C ALA A 148 8.30 13.95 5.59
N PHE A 149 6.97 14.02 5.72
CA PHE A 149 6.04 13.15 4.99
C PHE A 149 6.25 13.25 3.48
N SER A 150 6.29 14.48 2.95
CA SER A 150 6.50 14.70 1.52
C SER A 150 7.78 14.02 1.05
N ALA A 151 8.91 14.24 1.75
CA ALA A 151 10.23 13.71 1.42
C ALA A 151 10.33 12.18 1.57
N ILE A 152 9.61 11.59 2.53
CA ILE A 152 9.57 10.14 2.69
C ILE A 152 8.79 9.51 1.54
N VAL A 153 7.58 10.01 1.26
CA VAL A 153 6.71 9.44 0.24
C VAL A 153 7.22 9.69 -1.18
N SER A 154 7.98 10.77 -1.41
CA SER A 154 8.67 11.04 -2.68
C SER A 154 10.07 10.43 -2.76
N SER A 155 10.48 9.60 -1.79
CA SER A 155 11.77 8.92 -1.87
C SER A 155 11.73 7.69 -2.76
N ASP A 156 12.89 7.38 -3.33
CA ASP A 156 13.14 6.13 -4.05
C ASP A 156 12.91 4.91 -3.15
N TRP A 157 13.36 4.98 -1.90
CA TRP A 157 13.14 3.94 -0.89
C TRP A 157 11.67 3.62 -0.65
N PHE A 158 10.79 4.63 -0.71
CA PHE A 158 9.35 4.41 -0.55
C PHE A 158 8.72 3.95 -1.86
N VAL A 159 8.90 4.71 -2.94
CA VAL A 159 8.13 4.48 -4.16
C VAL A 159 8.55 3.21 -4.89
N PHE A 160 9.85 2.90 -4.94
CA PHE A 160 10.31 1.68 -5.59
C PHE A 160 9.88 0.43 -4.83
N ILE A 161 10.02 0.42 -3.50
CA ILE A 161 9.66 -0.72 -2.66
C ILE A 161 8.17 -0.98 -2.69
N MET A 162 7.37 0.08 -2.63
CA MET A 162 5.93 0.01 -2.86
C MET A 162 5.58 -0.54 -4.24
N ALA A 163 6.28 -0.11 -5.29
CA ALA A 163 6.06 -0.64 -6.64
C ALA A 163 6.35 -2.14 -6.72
N VAL A 164 7.41 -2.60 -6.04
CA VAL A 164 7.76 -4.03 -5.92
C VAL A 164 6.67 -4.78 -5.15
N GLU A 165 6.22 -4.28 -4.01
CA GLU A 165 5.12 -4.87 -3.23
C GLU A 165 3.88 -5.04 -4.11
N MET A 166 3.44 -3.95 -4.76
CA MET A 166 2.28 -3.95 -5.64
C MET A 166 2.42 -4.94 -6.82
N ALA A 167 3.63 -5.10 -7.37
CA ALA A 167 3.88 -6.06 -8.45
C ALA A 167 3.74 -7.51 -7.96
N PHE A 168 4.33 -7.83 -6.80
CA PHE A 168 4.28 -9.17 -6.22
C PHE A 168 2.87 -9.51 -5.72
N SER A 169 2.22 -8.60 -5.01
CA SER A 169 0.83 -8.72 -4.58
C SER A 169 -0.08 -8.97 -5.77
N ALA A 170 0.01 -8.18 -6.83
CA ALA A 170 -0.77 -8.36 -8.06
C ALA A 170 -0.55 -9.75 -8.69
N TYR A 171 0.69 -10.24 -8.66
CA TYR A 171 1.01 -11.59 -9.11
C TYR A 171 0.35 -12.66 -8.22
N LEU A 172 0.41 -12.52 -6.90
CA LEU A 172 -0.19 -13.49 -5.95
C LEU A 172 -1.72 -13.55 -6.07
N ILE A 173 -2.39 -12.41 -6.16
CA ILE A 173 -3.86 -12.34 -6.26
C ILE A 173 -4.40 -12.51 -7.69
N ARG A 174 -3.54 -12.76 -8.69
CA ARG A 174 -3.91 -12.79 -10.12
C ARG A 174 -5.07 -13.72 -10.48
N ASN A 175 -5.24 -14.80 -9.71
CA ASN A 175 -6.30 -15.79 -9.92
C ASN A 175 -7.62 -15.42 -9.22
N LEU A 176 -7.60 -14.45 -8.29
CA LEU A 176 -8.76 -13.98 -7.53
C LEU A 176 -9.48 -12.83 -8.25
N ILE A 177 -8.80 -12.11 -9.14
CA ILE A 177 -9.34 -10.95 -9.86
C ILE A 177 -9.61 -11.25 -11.34
N PRO A 178 -10.63 -10.60 -11.96
CA PRO A 178 -10.83 -10.70 -13.40
C PRO A 178 -9.61 -10.21 -14.19
N LYS A 179 -9.26 -10.86 -15.31
CA LYS A 179 -8.13 -10.45 -16.19
C LYS A 179 -8.16 -8.96 -16.57
N SER A 180 -9.36 -8.43 -16.82
CA SER A 180 -9.55 -7.02 -17.19
C SER A 180 -9.26 -6.04 -16.04
N PHE A 181 -9.31 -6.53 -14.80
CA PHE A 181 -8.96 -5.80 -13.58
C PHE A 181 -7.47 -5.94 -13.27
N LEU A 182 -6.90 -7.15 -13.46
CA LEU A 182 -5.45 -7.37 -13.38
C LEU A 182 -4.69 -6.39 -14.27
N LEU A 183 -5.18 -6.14 -15.48
CA LEU A 183 -4.57 -5.17 -16.40
C LEU A 183 -4.56 -3.73 -15.81
N VAL A 184 -5.62 -3.34 -15.11
CA VAL A 184 -5.70 -2.03 -14.44
C VAL A 184 -4.71 -1.94 -13.28
N VAL A 185 -4.63 -2.99 -12.48
CA VAL A 185 -3.63 -3.11 -11.41
C VAL A 185 -2.21 -3.02 -11.98
N LEU A 186 -1.93 -3.70 -13.10
CA LEU A 186 -0.63 -3.64 -13.75
C LEU A 186 -0.30 -2.23 -14.26
N PHE A 187 -1.28 -1.48 -14.78
CA PHE A 187 -1.08 -0.07 -15.10
C PHE A 187 -0.76 0.74 -13.84
N GLN A 188 -1.45 0.50 -12.74
CA GLN A 188 -1.19 1.16 -11.46
C GLN A 188 0.22 0.89 -10.94
N THR A 189 0.66 -0.37 -10.96
CA THR A 189 2.04 -0.75 -10.64
C THR A 189 3.05 -0.10 -11.58
N ALA A 190 2.77 -0.08 -12.89
CA ALA A 190 3.66 0.54 -13.87
C ALA A 190 3.82 2.05 -13.62
N THR A 191 2.75 2.79 -13.31
CA THR A 191 2.87 4.22 -12.96
C THR A 191 3.72 4.45 -11.71
N MET A 192 3.67 3.55 -10.72
CA MET A 192 4.55 3.63 -9.55
C MET A 192 6.02 3.40 -9.93
N ILE A 193 6.31 2.37 -10.74
CA ILE A 193 7.67 2.08 -11.24
C ILE A 193 8.21 3.28 -12.02
N PHE A 194 7.43 3.81 -12.96
CA PHE A 194 7.83 4.93 -13.82
C PHE A 194 7.63 6.29 -13.17
N SER A 195 7.31 6.36 -11.88
CA SER A 195 7.26 7.64 -11.19
C SER A 195 8.66 8.28 -11.16
N PRO A 196 8.77 9.62 -11.25
CA PRO A 196 10.07 10.28 -11.27
C PRO A 196 10.86 10.20 -9.97
N THR A 197 10.19 9.82 -8.90
CA THR A 197 10.74 9.62 -7.56
C THR A 197 11.20 8.19 -7.32
N ALA A 198 10.86 7.23 -8.19
CA ALA A 198 11.21 5.82 -7.98
C ALA A 198 12.73 5.56 -7.98
N ILE A 199 13.51 6.38 -8.66
CA ILE A 199 14.97 6.27 -8.68
C ILE A 199 15.56 7.68 -8.55
N GLY A 200 16.45 7.88 -7.57
CA GLY A 200 17.11 9.17 -7.28
C GLY A 200 18.12 9.66 -8.34
N ALA A 201 18.05 9.18 -9.58
CA ALA A 201 18.95 9.57 -10.67
C ALA A 201 18.32 10.65 -11.55
N THR A 202 19.07 11.71 -11.89
CA THR A 202 18.57 12.83 -12.70
C THR A 202 18.07 12.39 -14.08
N TYR A 203 18.78 11.46 -14.73
CA TYR A 203 18.38 10.91 -16.02
C TYR A 203 17.09 10.07 -15.94
N TRP A 204 16.88 9.38 -14.81
CA TRP A 204 15.63 8.64 -14.59
C TRP A 204 14.44 9.60 -14.59
N ARG A 205 14.56 10.72 -13.85
CA ARG A 205 13.49 11.71 -13.72
C ARG A 205 12.96 12.20 -15.07
N GLU A 206 13.82 12.38 -16.07
CA GLU A 206 13.41 12.85 -17.40
C GLU A 206 12.68 11.76 -18.18
N ILE A 207 13.22 10.54 -18.19
CA ILE A 207 12.60 9.39 -18.86
C ILE A 207 11.26 9.04 -18.23
N SER A 208 11.23 9.01 -16.90
CA SER A 208 10.11 8.57 -16.08
C SER A 208 8.91 9.48 -16.27
N ILE A 209 9.09 10.81 -16.42
CA ILE A 209 7.99 11.73 -16.72
C ILE A 209 7.30 11.35 -18.04
N VAL A 210 8.09 11.02 -19.07
CA VAL A 210 7.55 10.62 -20.38
C VAL A 210 6.91 9.23 -20.29
N ALA A 211 7.60 8.26 -19.68
CA ALA A 211 7.13 6.89 -19.54
C ALA A 211 5.83 6.82 -18.70
N ASP A 212 5.78 7.50 -17.56
CA ASP A 212 4.58 7.58 -16.71
C ASP A 212 3.42 8.25 -17.44
N GLY A 213 3.68 9.36 -18.14
CA GLY A 213 2.69 10.01 -18.99
C GLY A 213 2.12 9.08 -20.08
N LEU A 214 2.97 8.26 -20.72
CA LEU A 214 2.54 7.25 -21.69
C LEU A 214 1.72 6.13 -21.05
N VAL A 215 2.11 5.66 -19.86
CA VAL A 215 1.36 4.63 -19.12
C VAL A 215 0.00 5.15 -18.71
N MET A 216 -0.09 6.37 -18.18
CA MET A 216 -1.36 7.03 -17.84
C MET A 216 -2.23 7.24 -19.07
N ALA A 217 -1.67 7.72 -20.19
CA ALA A 217 -2.40 7.89 -21.44
C ALA A 217 -2.91 6.55 -21.99
N GLY A 218 -2.09 5.50 -21.94
CA GLY A 218 -2.47 4.13 -22.31
C GLY A 218 -3.59 3.58 -21.43
N PHE A 219 -3.54 3.83 -20.12
CA PHE A 219 -4.61 3.50 -19.19
C PHE A 219 -5.91 4.23 -19.55
N MET A 220 -5.86 5.54 -19.81
CA MET A 220 -7.03 6.31 -20.23
C MET A 220 -7.62 5.74 -21.53
N ALA A 221 -6.79 5.47 -22.53
CA ALA A 221 -7.22 4.87 -23.80
C ALA A 221 -7.90 3.50 -23.58
N TYR A 222 -7.34 2.67 -22.69
CA TYR A 222 -7.95 1.39 -22.31
C TYR A 222 -9.32 1.57 -21.66
N VAL A 223 -9.46 2.50 -20.71
CA VAL A 223 -10.74 2.80 -20.06
C VAL A 223 -11.78 3.28 -21.08
N PHE A 224 -11.41 4.23 -21.96
CA PHE A 224 -12.27 4.72 -23.02
C PHE A 224 -12.73 3.61 -23.97
N LEU A 225 -11.81 2.76 -24.44
CA LEU A 225 -12.15 1.65 -25.34
C LEU A 225 -13.11 0.65 -24.67
N LYS A 226 -12.91 0.37 -23.38
CA LYS A 226 -13.76 -0.55 -22.62
C LYS A 226 -15.16 0.00 -22.42
N LEU A 227 -15.29 1.29 -22.15
CA LEU A 227 -16.57 2.00 -22.04
C LEU A 227 -17.28 2.09 -23.40
N TYR A 228 -16.55 2.42 -24.47
CA TYR A 228 -17.09 2.54 -25.82
C TYR A 228 -17.66 1.22 -26.35
N ARG A 229 -17.00 0.09 -26.06
CA ARG A 229 -17.49 -1.26 -26.46
C ARG A 229 -18.75 -1.70 -25.71
N GLY A 230 -19.32 -0.88 -24.82
CA GLY A 230 -20.55 -1.18 -24.10
C GLY A 230 -20.45 -2.38 -23.16
N ALA A 231 -19.24 -2.78 -22.77
CA ALA A 231 -19.03 -3.93 -21.90
C ALA A 231 -19.67 -3.64 -20.53
N PRO A 232 -20.54 -4.51 -20.01
CA PRO A 232 -21.22 -4.26 -18.75
C PRO A 232 -20.18 -4.35 -17.61
N LEU A 233 -19.98 -3.24 -16.91
CA LEU A 233 -19.01 -3.12 -15.82
C LEU A 233 -19.74 -3.15 -14.47
N ASN A 234 -19.09 -3.74 -13.47
CA ASN A 234 -19.57 -3.67 -12.09
C ASN A 234 -19.47 -2.20 -11.60
N ARG A 235 -20.46 -1.72 -10.85
CA ARG A 235 -20.47 -0.37 -10.26
C ARG A 235 -19.22 -0.09 -9.41
N ASN A 236 -18.76 -1.07 -8.64
CA ASN A 236 -17.55 -0.94 -7.81
C ASN A 236 -16.31 -0.75 -8.70
N PHE A 237 -16.26 -1.45 -9.83
CA PHE A 237 -15.18 -1.31 -10.80
C PHE A 237 -15.22 0.07 -11.49
N ILE A 238 -16.39 0.59 -11.85
CA ILE A 238 -16.54 1.95 -12.40
C ILE A 238 -16.07 3.00 -11.37
N SER A 239 -16.53 2.88 -10.12
CA SER A 239 -16.13 3.81 -9.05
C SER A 239 -14.62 3.79 -8.85
N TYR A 240 -14.00 2.61 -8.86
CA TYR A 240 -12.56 2.46 -8.75
C TYR A 240 -11.82 3.13 -9.93
N LEU A 241 -12.27 2.89 -11.17
CA LEU A 241 -11.68 3.53 -12.36
C LEU A 241 -11.78 5.05 -12.27
N TYR A 242 -12.94 5.59 -11.86
CA TYR A 242 -13.12 7.03 -11.69
C TYR A 242 -12.17 7.60 -10.63
N THR A 243 -12.06 6.96 -9.46
CA THR A 243 -11.12 7.40 -8.42
C THR A 243 -9.68 7.35 -8.90
N LEU A 244 -9.29 6.30 -9.63
CA LEU A 244 -7.94 6.17 -10.19
C LEU A 244 -7.64 7.26 -11.23
N VAL A 245 -8.60 7.59 -12.09
CA VAL A 245 -8.49 8.71 -13.05
C VAL A 245 -8.27 10.04 -12.33
N VAL A 246 -9.06 10.31 -11.29
CA VAL A 246 -8.92 11.53 -10.48
C VAL A 246 -7.52 11.59 -9.84
N ILE A 247 -7.04 10.47 -9.29
CA ILE A 247 -5.70 10.40 -8.71
C ILE A 247 -4.63 10.70 -9.77
N TYR A 248 -4.72 10.13 -10.97
CA TYR A 248 -3.76 10.40 -12.04
C TYR A 248 -3.76 11.86 -12.50
N VAL A 249 -4.92 12.52 -12.54
CA VAL A 249 -5.00 13.97 -12.79
C VAL A 249 -4.25 14.74 -11.71
N PHE A 250 -4.46 14.41 -10.43
CA PHE A 250 -3.72 15.04 -9.33
C PHE A 250 -2.22 14.74 -9.36
N MET A 251 -1.81 13.53 -9.75
CA MET A 251 -0.39 13.19 -9.94
C MET A 251 0.24 14.07 -11.02
N MET A 252 -0.40 14.23 -12.18
CA MET A 252 0.09 15.07 -13.27
C MET A 252 0.18 16.55 -12.85
N ILE A 253 -0.85 17.08 -12.18
CA ILE A 253 -0.81 18.44 -11.62
C ILE A 253 0.31 18.54 -10.58
N GLY A 254 0.50 17.51 -9.74
CA GLY A 254 1.56 17.41 -8.76
C GLY A 254 2.95 17.51 -9.37
N ILE A 255 3.20 16.79 -10.48
CA ILE A 255 4.47 16.88 -11.22
C ILE A 255 4.69 18.29 -11.76
N LEU A 256 3.66 18.92 -12.35
CA LEU A 256 3.76 20.29 -12.86
C LEU A 256 4.06 21.30 -11.73
N VAL A 257 3.36 21.19 -10.61
CA VAL A 257 3.59 22.03 -9.41
C VAL A 257 4.99 21.80 -8.87
N TRP A 258 5.48 20.55 -8.84
CA TRP A 258 6.82 20.24 -8.40
C TRP A 258 7.89 20.87 -9.30
N VAL A 259 7.72 20.82 -10.62
CA VAL A 259 8.63 21.47 -11.56
C VAL A 259 8.64 23.00 -11.35
N ALA A 260 7.48 23.63 -11.17
CA ALA A 260 7.35 25.07 -11.04
C ALA A 260 7.79 25.63 -9.67
N THR A 261 7.46 24.95 -8.58
CA THR A 261 7.58 25.48 -7.21
C THR A 261 8.59 24.73 -6.34
N LYS A 262 9.14 23.61 -6.83
CA LYS A 262 9.94 22.64 -6.06
C LYS A 262 9.19 21.98 -4.88
N SER A 263 7.88 22.17 -4.77
CA SER A 263 7.06 21.50 -3.77
C SER A 263 6.58 20.13 -4.26
N GLU A 264 6.91 19.07 -3.53
CA GLU A 264 6.55 17.68 -3.85
C GLU A 264 5.23 17.23 -3.24
N LEU A 265 4.64 18.05 -2.35
CA LEU A 265 3.54 17.63 -1.47
C LEU A 265 2.33 17.08 -2.23
N LEU A 266 1.90 17.77 -3.28
CA LEU A 266 0.72 17.34 -4.06
C LEU A 266 0.98 16.01 -4.77
N PHE A 267 2.21 15.82 -5.27
CA PHE A 267 2.61 14.58 -5.90
C PHE A 267 2.68 13.43 -4.87
N SER A 268 3.31 13.66 -3.71
CA SER A 268 3.37 12.69 -2.61
C SER A 268 1.98 12.28 -2.11
N LEU A 269 1.06 13.23 -1.93
CA LEU A 269 -0.33 12.93 -1.55
C LEU A 269 -1.05 12.09 -2.60
N SER A 270 -0.79 12.34 -3.88
CA SER A 270 -1.42 11.60 -4.97
C SER A 270 -0.88 10.16 -5.06
N LEU A 271 0.42 9.97 -4.89
CA LEU A 271 1.04 8.65 -4.75
C LEU A 271 0.46 7.89 -3.55
N PHE A 272 0.36 8.54 -2.40
CA PHE A 272 -0.22 7.92 -1.20
C PHE A 272 -1.69 7.53 -1.41
N ALA A 273 -2.49 8.39 -2.04
CA ALA A 273 -3.88 8.08 -2.38
C ALA A 273 -4.00 6.90 -3.36
N GLN A 274 -3.08 6.81 -4.33
CA GLN A 274 -2.98 5.68 -5.25
C GLN A 274 -2.75 4.36 -4.48
N MET A 275 -1.85 4.36 -3.50
CA MET A 275 -1.55 3.17 -2.69
C MET A 275 -2.74 2.74 -1.83
N VAL A 276 -3.41 3.70 -1.17
CA VAL A 276 -4.63 3.41 -0.40
C VAL A 276 -5.70 2.77 -1.29
N LEU A 277 -5.87 3.29 -2.52
CA LEU A 277 -6.83 2.73 -3.48
C LEU A 277 -6.44 1.32 -3.93
N TYR A 278 -5.14 1.06 -4.12
CA TYR A 278 -4.63 -0.27 -4.47
C TYR A 278 -4.93 -1.30 -3.37
N PHE A 279 -4.48 -1.05 -2.13
CA PHE A 279 -4.63 -2.00 -1.04
C PHE A 279 -6.09 -2.26 -0.66
N ARG A 280 -6.95 -1.25 -0.81
CA ARG A 280 -8.40 -1.46 -0.64
C ARG A 280 -8.91 -2.58 -1.53
N VAL A 281 -8.43 -2.64 -2.77
CA VAL A 281 -8.86 -3.66 -3.71
C VAL A 281 -8.19 -5.00 -3.47
N GLU A 282 -6.90 -4.99 -3.13
CA GLU A 282 -6.17 -6.21 -2.82
C GLU A 282 -6.84 -6.99 -1.67
N LEU A 283 -7.38 -6.30 -0.67
CA LEU A 283 -8.08 -6.92 0.46
C LEU A 283 -9.52 -7.37 0.14
N GLU A 284 -10.12 -6.86 -0.94
CA GLU A 284 -11.53 -7.08 -1.31
C GLU A 284 -11.74 -7.39 -2.81
N PRO A 285 -11.03 -8.37 -3.41
CA PRO A 285 -11.13 -8.64 -4.84
C PRO A 285 -12.54 -9.12 -5.26
N SER A 286 -13.29 -9.78 -4.35
CA SER A 286 -14.67 -10.25 -4.59
C SER A 286 -15.68 -9.14 -4.86
N THR A 287 -15.46 -7.94 -4.32
CA THR A 287 -16.38 -6.80 -4.55
C THR A 287 -16.40 -6.37 -6.03
N LEU A 288 -15.37 -6.75 -6.78
CA LEU A 288 -15.21 -6.45 -8.20
C LEU A 288 -15.81 -7.54 -9.11
N THR A 289 -16.04 -8.75 -8.59
CA THR A 289 -16.65 -9.87 -9.33
C THR A 289 -18.18 -9.94 -9.19
N ALA A 290 -18.77 -9.08 -8.34
CA ALA A 290 -20.20 -9.08 -8.03
C ALA A 290 -21.14 -8.98 -9.25
N ARG A 291 -22.33 -9.60 -9.10
CA ARG A 291 -23.33 -9.90 -10.16
C ARG A 291 -23.98 -8.69 -10.83
N GLU A 292 -23.97 -7.52 -10.20
CA GLU A 292 -24.58 -6.31 -10.75
C GLU A 292 -23.67 -5.65 -11.79
N LYS A 293 -23.75 -6.16 -13.02
CA LYS A 293 -23.07 -5.56 -14.18
C LYS A 293 -24.04 -4.58 -14.85
N ARG A 294 -23.68 -3.30 -14.90
CA ARG A 294 -24.49 -2.26 -15.55
C ARG A 294 -23.72 -1.73 -16.77
N SER A 295 -24.40 -1.60 -17.91
CA SER A 295 -23.80 -0.93 -19.07
C SER A 295 -23.85 0.57 -18.83
N TRP A 296 -22.72 1.25 -19.00
CA TRP A 296 -22.61 2.71 -18.88
C TRP A 296 -23.55 3.44 -19.85
N LEU A 297 -23.71 2.91 -21.08
CA LEU A 297 -24.57 3.46 -22.12
C LEU A 297 -26.07 3.41 -21.78
N LEU A 298 -26.47 2.55 -20.85
CA LEU A 298 -27.86 2.36 -20.43
C LEU A 298 -28.18 3.11 -19.13
N ASP A 299 -27.22 3.87 -18.57
CA ASP A 299 -27.51 4.67 -17.39
C ASP A 299 -28.31 5.91 -17.82
N ALA A 300 -29.49 6.08 -17.22
CA ALA A 300 -30.50 7.06 -17.64
C ALA A 300 -30.00 8.52 -17.61
N LYS A 301 -28.89 8.79 -16.92
CA LYS A 301 -28.23 10.10 -16.88
C LYS A 301 -27.55 10.50 -18.20
N TRP A 302 -27.22 9.53 -19.04
CA TRP A 302 -26.50 9.73 -20.31
C TRP A 302 -27.34 9.42 -21.55
N SER A 303 -28.37 8.57 -21.43
CA SER A 303 -29.21 8.15 -22.55
C SER A 303 -30.40 9.08 -22.83
N PHE A 304 -30.69 10.03 -21.95
CA PHE A 304 -31.73 11.05 -22.12
C PHE A 304 -31.14 12.45 -21.88
N GLN A 305 -30.31 12.90 -22.82
CA GLN A 305 -30.05 14.32 -23.10
C GLN A 305 -30.05 14.52 -24.60
#